data_AF-A0A2V6GT97-F1
#
_entry.id   AF-A0A2V6GT97-F1
#
_cell.length_a   1.000
_cell.length_b   1.000
_cell.length_c   1.000
_cell.angle_alpha   90.00
_cell.angle_beta   90.00
_cell.angle_gamma   90.00
#
_symmetry.space_group_name_H-M   'P 1'
#
loop_
_entity.id
_entity.type
_entity.pdbx_description
1 polymer ?
#
loop_
_entity_poly.entity_id
_entity_poly.type
_entity_poly.pdbx_seq_one_letter_code
_entity_poly.pdbx_strand_id
1 'polypeptide(L)'
;MGSQLTQRGSLDAESEMSPQEPPPWIVRSTAWLLIAAFLFALLIAVVMRLPESVRCPFVLIPATGADPIQAPRQAMINRVAVSEGQTVKSGEELFVLRSDEIRGWDTQFRTLTEDLRNKEESLIQSDTAYAAQLNIKKA
;
A
#
# COMPACT_ATOMS: atom_id res chain seq x y z
N MET A 1 -22.44 -105.46 -14.51
CA MET A 1 -22.17 -105.17 -13.09
C MET A 1 -20.80 -104.53 -12.98
N GLY A 2 -20.70 -103.37 -12.31
CA GLY A 2 -19.48 -102.57 -12.11
C GLY A 2 -19.62 -101.11 -12.58
N SER A 3 -20.64 -100.35 -12.15
CA SER A 3 -20.54 -99.30 -11.11
C SER A 3 -19.11 -98.76 -10.93
N GLN A 4 -18.72 -97.67 -11.62
CA GLN A 4 -18.89 -96.28 -11.15
C GLN A 4 -18.43 -96.11 -9.70
N LEU A 5 -17.15 -95.76 -9.51
CA LEU A 5 -16.67 -95.07 -8.32
C LEU A 5 -15.46 -94.22 -8.68
N THR A 6 -15.49 -92.96 -8.21
CA THR A 6 -14.41 -91.96 -8.18
C THR A 6 -14.03 -91.41 -9.55
N GLN A 7 -14.06 -90.10 -9.79
CA GLN A 7 -13.19 -89.16 -9.10
C GLN A 7 -13.63 -87.72 -9.39
N ARG A 8 -13.79 -86.92 -8.34
CA ARG A 8 -13.72 -85.46 -8.41
C ARG A 8 -12.35 -85.09 -8.98
N GLY A 9 -12.30 -84.59 -10.22
CA GLY A 9 -11.30 -83.62 -10.67
C GLY A 9 -12.08 -82.34 -10.94
N SER A 10 -12.14 -81.40 -10.01
CA SER A 10 -11.16 -80.32 -9.88
C SER A 10 -10.96 -79.56 -11.19
N LEU A 11 -11.52 -78.35 -11.25
CA LEU A 11 -10.95 -77.22 -11.97
C LEU A 11 -10.97 -77.24 -13.51
N ASP A 12 -11.60 -78.22 -14.15
CA ASP A 12 -11.85 -78.20 -15.61
C ASP A 12 -13.13 -77.44 -15.98
N ALA A 13 -13.49 -76.44 -15.18
CA ALA A 13 -14.16 -75.27 -15.72
C ALA A 13 -13.04 -74.34 -16.19
N GLU A 14 -12.29 -74.79 -17.21
CA GLU A 14 -11.52 -73.87 -18.02
C GLU A 14 -12.53 -72.82 -18.49
N SER A 15 -12.43 -71.67 -17.87
CA SER A 15 -12.95 -70.46 -18.45
C SER A 15 -12.32 -70.44 -19.85
N GLU A 16 -13.13 -70.75 -20.88
CA GLU A 16 -12.83 -70.56 -22.31
C GLU A 16 -12.71 -69.05 -22.59
N MET A 17 -11.81 -68.46 -21.82
CA MET A 17 -11.64 -67.07 -21.50
C MET A 17 -10.67 -66.56 -22.55
N SER A 18 -11.26 -66.08 -23.64
CA SER A 18 -10.71 -65.19 -24.67
C SER A 18 -9.25 -65.44 -25.06
N PRO A 19 -8.92 -65.72 -26.34
CA PRO A 19 -7.54 -65.79 -26.83
C PRO A 19 -6.69 -64.66 -26.20
N GLN A 20 -5.73 -65.04 -25.36
CA GLN A 20 -5.07 -64.14 -24.42
C GLN A 20 -3.95 -63.31 -25.04
N GLU A 21 -3.88 -63.25 -26.36
CA GLU A 21 -2.90 -62.47 -27.10
C GLU A 21 -3.62 -61.61 -28.14
N PRO A 22 -3.72 -60.28 -27.92
CA PRO A 22 -4.20 -59.41 -28.98
C PRO A 22 -3.32 -59.60 -30.21
N PRO A 23 -3.91 -59.71 -31.42
CA PRO A 23 -3.16 -59.91 -32.65
C PRO A 23 -1.97 -58.96 -32.75
N PRO A 24 -0.77 -59.44 -33.14
CA PRO A 24 0.47 -58.66 -33.04
C PRO A 24 0.44 -57.36 -33.86
N TRP A 25 -0.44 -57.24 -34.86
CA TRP A 25 -0.64 -56.00 -35.61
C TRP A 25 -1.30 -54.90 -34.78
N ILE A 26 -2.22 -55.23 -33.87
CA ILE A 26 -2.89 -54.26 -32.98
C ILE A 26 -1.88 -53.74 -31.95
N VAL A 27 -1.11 -54.65 -31.33
CA VAL A 27 -0.08 -54.28 -30.36
C VAL A 27 0.96 -53.36 -30.99
N ARG A 28 1.43 -53.67 -32.20
CA ARG A 28 2.39 -52.83 -32.94
C ARG A 28 1.80 -51.48 -33.33
N SER A 29 0.54 -51.44 -33.73
CA SER A 29 -0.15 -50.19 -34.09
C SER A 29 -0.33 -49.29 -32.86
N THR A 30 -0.76 -49.87 -31.75
CA THR A 30 -0.90 -49.16 -30.47
C THR A 30 0.45 -48.65 -29.97
N ALA A 31 1.51 -49.45 -30.07
CA ALA A 31 2.86 -49.03 -29.70
C ALA A 31 3.35 -47.86 -30.57
N TRP A 32 3.17 -47.93 -31.89
CA TRP A 32 3.50 -46.83 -32.80
C TRP A 32 2.70 -45.57 -32.52
N LEU A 33 1.40 -45.71 -32.19
CA LEU A 33 0.53 -44.60 -31.84
C LEU A 33 0.98 -43.92 -30.54
N LEU A 34 1.33 -44.70 -29.51
CA LEU A 34 1.86 -44.18 -28.25
C LEU A 34 3.20 -43.46 -28.44
N ILE A 35 4.11 -44.03 -29.23
CA ILE A 35 5.39 -43.40 -29.56
C ILE A 35 5.17 -42.09 -30.33
N ALA A 36 4.29 -42.10 -31.33
CA ALA A 36 3.98 -40.90 -32.12
C ALA A 36 3.36 -39.80 -31.24
N ALA A 37 2.41 -40.15 -30.36
CA ALA A 37 1.80 -39.21 -29.42
C ALA A 37 2.83 -38.61 -28.46
N PHE A 38 3.75 -39.43 -27.94
CA PHE A 38 4.82 -38.97 -27.06
C PHE A 38 5.79 -38.04 -27.78
N LEU A 39 6.25 -38.42 -28.98
CA LEU A 39 7.13 -37.59 -29.79
C LEU A 39 6.48 -36.26 -30.18
N PHE A 40 5.17 -36.29 -30.46
CA PHE A 40 4.40 -35.09 -30.76
C PHE A 40 4.32 -34.15 -29.54
N ALA A 41 4.02 -34.69 -28.35
CA ALA A 41 4.01 -33.91 -27.11
C ALA A 41 5.40 -33.34 -26.77
N LEU A 42 6.47 -34.13 -26.97
CA LEU A 42 7.86 -33.69 -26.80
C LEU A 42 8.18 -32.53 -27.74
N LEU A 43 7.78 -32.63 -29.01
CA LEU A 43 8.01 -31.58 -30.00
C LEU A 43 7.29 -30.29 -29.61
N ILE A 44 6.04 -30.38 -29.16
CA ILE A 44 5.30 -29.21 -28.65
C ILE A 44 6.01 -28.59 -27.45
N ALA A 45 6.48 -29.38 -26.49
CA ALA A 45 7.17 -28.88 -25.31
C ALA A 45 8.49 -28.16 -25.64
N VAL A 46 9.22 -28.62 -26.67
CA VAL A 46 10.45 -27.97 -27.13
C VAL A 46 10.15 -26.69 -27.91
N VAL A 47 9.10 -26.67 -28.72
CA VAL A 47 8.75 -25.53 -29.59
C VAL A 47 8.02 -24.43 -28.82
N MET A 48 7.10 -24.77 -27.92
CA MET A 48 6.41 -23.80 -27.08
C MET A 48 7.34 -23.33 -25.95
N ARG A 49 7.97 -22.18 -26.15
CA ARG A 49 8.60 -21.45 -25.05
C ARG A 49 7.50 -20.84 -24.18
N LEU A 50 7.44 -21.24 -22.91
CA LEU A 50 6.60 -20.59 -21.92
C LEU A 50 7.13 -19.15 -21.73
N PRO A 51 6.32 -18.10 -21.94
CA PRO A 51 6.78 -16.74 -21.74
C PRO A 51 6.97 -16.48 -20.24
N GLU A 52 8.23 -16.51 -19.78
CA GLU A 52 8.63 -16.24 -18.39
C GLU A 52 8.63 -14.73 -18.03
N SER A 53 8.30 -13.86 -18.99
CA SER A 53 8.26 -12.42 -18.78
C SER A 53 6.86 -11.86 -18.98
N VAL A 54 6.37 -11.17 -17.93
CA VAL A 54 5.13 -10.41 -17.96
C VAL A 54 5.49 -8.94 -18.08
N ARG A 55 4.89 -8.24 -19.05
CA ARG A 55 5.03 -6.79 -19.16
C ARG A 55 4.24 -6.15 -18.04
N CYS A 56 4.92 -5.55 -17.06
CA CYS A 56 4.27 -4.82 -15.98
C CYS A 56 4.37 -3.32 -16.27
N PRO A 57 3.30 -2.65 -16.71
CA PRO A 57 3.29 -1.21 -16.83
C PRO A 57 3.35 -0.61 -15.41
N PHE A 58 4.29 0.31 -15.19
CA PHE A 58 4.39 1.06 -13.94
C PHE A 58 4.42 2.56 -14.23
N VAL A 59 3.92 3.33 -13.28
CA VAL A 59 3.97 4.79 -13.29
C VAL A 59 4.92 5.23 -12.19
N LEU A 60 5.83 6.14 -12.50
CA LEU A 60 6.71 6.74 -11.51
C LEU A 60 5.93 7.77 -10.69
N ILE A 61 5.90 7.56 -9.38
CA ILE A 61 5.32 8.49 -8.41
C ILE A 61 6.46 8.93 -7.49
N PRO A 62 6.59 10.23 -7.17
CA PRO A 62 7.60 10.70 -6.21
C PRO A 62 7.45 9.98 -4.87
N ALA A 63 8.58 9.62 -4.24
CA ALA A 63 8.62 8.82 -3.01
C ALA A 63 7.81 9.43 -1.85
N THR A 64 7.75 10.76 -1.79
CA THR A 64 7.02 11.54 -0.78
C THR A 64 5.67 12.07 -1.28
N GLY A 65 5.23 11.67 -2.48
CA GLY A 65 4.03 12.22 -3.11
C GLY A 65 4.24 13.63 -3.67
N ALA A 66 3.21 14.16 -4.35
CA ALA A 66 3.11 15.60 -4.52
C ALA A 66 2.73 16.16 -3.14
N ASP A 67 3.55 17.02 -2.57
CA ASP A 67 3.24 17.73 -1.33
C ASP A 67 2.59 19.06 -1.69
N PRO A 68 1.25 19.13 -1.84
CA PRO A 68 0.58 20.37 -2.18
C PRO A 68 0.66 21.33 -0.99
N ILE A 69 1.39 22.41 -1.18
CA ILE A 69 1.51 23.44 -0.16
C ILE A 69 0.25 24.31 -0.19
N GLN A 70 -0.45 24.37 0.94
CA GLN A 70 -1.67 25.17 1.09
C GLN A 70 -1.40 26.42 1.92
N ALA A 71 -2.10 27.50 1.61
CA ALA A 71 -2.09 28.69 2.45
C ALA A 71 -2.83 28.37 3.77
N PRO A 72 -2.27 28.69 4.95
CA PRO A 72 -2.91 28.42 6.24
C PRO A 72 -4.16 29.27 6.48
N ARG A 73 -4.35 30.35 5.71
CA ARG A 73 -5.46 31.31 5.82
C ARG A 73 -5.69 32.02 4.50
N GLN A 74 -6.84 32.70 4.39
CA GLN A 74 -7.13 33.57 3.25
C GLN A 74 -6.20 34.78 3.25
N ALA A 75 -5.44 34.94 2.18
CA ALA A 75 -4.46 36.01 2.01
C ALA A 75 -4.25 36.29 0.52
N MET A 76 -3.77 37.50 0.19
CA MET A 76 -3.30 37.83 -1.14
C MET A 76 -1.80 37.55 -1.25
N ILE A 77 -1.37 36.99 -2.39
CA ILE A 77 0.06 36.76 -2.66
C ILE A 77 0.73 38.11 -2.89
N ASN A 78 1.69 38.45 -2.02
CA ASN A 78 2.48 39.67 -2.13
C ASN A 78 3.72 39.47 -3.01
N ARG A 79 4.38 38.32 -2.89
CA ARG A 79 5.55 37.96 -3.68
C ARG A 79 5.66 36.44 -3.84
N VAL A 80 6.10 36.01 -5.02
CA VAL A 80 6.56 34.65 -5.27
C VAL A 80 8.09 34.66 -5.25
N ALA A 81 8.70 33.82 -4.41
CA ALA A 81 10.14 33.79 -4.20
C ALA A 81 10.84 32.68 -5.00
N VAL A 82 10.08 31.77 -5.61
CA VAL A 82 10.58 30.59 -6.32
C VAL A 82 10.09 30.51 -7.76
N SER A 83 10.86 29.83 -8.61
CA SER A 83 10.51 29.56 -10.00
C SER A 83 10.01 28.13 -10.19
N GLU A 84 9.23 27.90 -11.26
CA GLU A 84 8.73 26.56 -11.57
C GLU A 84 9.87 25.56 -11.80
N GLY A 85 9.76 24.36 -11.21
CA GLY A 85 10.77 23.31 -11.32
C GLY A 85 12.05 23.53 -10.49
N GLN A 86 12.13 24.64 -9.75
CA GLN A 86 13.26 24.90 -8.85
C GLN A 86 13.29 23.89 -7.71
N THR A 87 14.49 23.34 -7.42
CA THR A 87 14.69 22.52 -6.23
C THR A 87 14.73 23.42 -5.00
N VAL A 88 13.84 23.15 -4.04
CA VAL A 88 13.69 23.93 -2.81
C VAL A 88 13.99 23.04 -1.60
N LYS A 89 14.55 23.63 -0.55
CA LYS A 89 14.79 22.93 0.72
C LYS A 89 13.57 23.07 1.65
N SER A 90 13.45 22.14 2.60
CA SER A 90 12.45 22.28 3.66
C SER A 90 12.67 23.57 4.46
N GLY A 91 11.61 24.36 4.64
CA GLY A 91 11.64 25.64 5.33
C GLY A 91 12.08 26.84 4.47
N GLU A 92 12.37 26.65 3.19
CA GLU A 92 12.66 27.76 2.28
C GLU A 92 11.40 28.58 1.99
N GLU A 93 11.56 29.90 1.87
CA GLU A 93 10.44 30.79 1.61
C GLU A 93 9.98 30.65 0.15
N LEU A 94 8.76 30.16 -0.05
CA LEU A 94 8.19 29.96 -1.39
C LEU A 94 7.27 31.14 -1.79
N PHE A 95 6.38 31.52 -0.88
CA PHE A 95 5.35 32.53 -1.11
C PHE A 95 5.25 33.47 0.08
N VAL A 96 5.25 34.77 -0.21
CA VAL A 96 4.99 35.80 0.79
C VAL A 96 3.54 36.20 0.69
N LEU A 97 2.79 35.95 1.76
CA LEU A 97 1.36 36.25 1.85
C LEU A 97 1.15 37.56 2.59
N ARG A 98 0.19 38.36 2.13
CA ARG A 98 -0.33 39.53 2.82
C ARG A 98 -1.80 39.28 3.13
N SER A 99 -2.16 39.30 4.41
CA SER A 99 -3.54 39.24 4.86
C SER A 99 -3.89 40.54 5.59
N ASP A 100 -5.07 41.07 5.29
CA ASP A 100 -5.67 42.21 5.97
C ASP A 100 -6.03 41.89 7.43
N GLU A 101 -6.48 40.67 7.73
CA GLU A 101 -6.79 40.27 9.10
C GLU A 101 -5.52 40.13 10.00
N ILE A 102 -4.30 39.98 9.43
CA ILE A 102 -3.04 40.08 10.21
C ILE A 102 -2.88 41.49 10.79
N ARG A 103 -3.20 42.54 10.01
CA ARG A 103 -3.06 43.93 10.48
C ARG A 103 -4.02 44.26 11.63
N GLY A 104 -5.23 43.69 11.57
CA GLY A 104 -6.19 43.78 12.67
C GLY A 104 -5.65 43.13 13.94
N TRP A 105 -4.96 41.99 13.80
CA TRP A 105 -4.37 41.28 14.92
C TRP A 105 -3.23 42.05 15.59
N ASP A 106 -2.31 42.65 14.84
CA ASP A 106 -1.24 43.46 15.42
C ASP A 106 -1.78 44.58 16.30
N THR A 107 -2.89 45.20 15.86
CA THR A 107 -3.56 46.26 16.61
C THR A 107 -4.17 45.72 17.90
N GLN A 108 -4.86 44.58 17.82
CA GLN A 108 -5.43 43.92 19.01
C GLN A 108 -4.35 43.46 19.99
N PHE A 109 -3.28 42.83 19.51
CA PHE A 109 -2.14 42.41 20.33
C PHE A 109 -1.52 43.58 21.07
N ARG A 110 -1.37 44.72 20.39
CA ARG A 110 -0.88 45.94 21.01
C ARG A 110 -1.82 46.45 22.10
N THR A 111 -3.12 46.55 21.83
CA THR A 111 -4.12 46.94 22.85
C THR A 111 -4.11 46.00 24.05
N LEU A 112 -4.08 44.69 23.82
CA LEU A 112 -4.00 43.67 24.88
C LEU A 112 -2.72 43.80 25.73
N THR A 113 -1.60 44.10 25.09
CA THR A 113 -0.31 44.30 25.80
C THR A 113 -0.34 45.57 26.64
N GLU A 114 -0.91 46.66 26.11
CA GLU A 114 -1.12 47.92 26.83
C GLU A 114 -2.09 47.72 28.02
N ASP A 115 -3.17 46.98 27.83
CA ASP A 115 -4.13 46.64 28.89
C ASP A 115 -3.52 45.79 30.00
N LEU A 116 -2.70 44.79 29.65
CA LEU A 116 -1.99 43.98 30.64
C LEU A 116 -1.04 44.84 31.47
N ARG A 117 -0.29 45.73 30.82
CA ARG A 117 0.61 46.66 31.49
C ARG A 117 -0.15 47.60 32.44
N ASN A 118 -1.26 48.18 31.98
CA ASN A 118 -2.08 49.06 32.81
C ASN A 118 -2.64 48.34 34.05
N LYS A 119 -3.02 47.07 33.90
CA LYS A 119 -3.48 46.23 35.02
C LYS A 119 -2.36 45.95 36.02
N GLU A 120 -1.16 45.61 35.55
CA GLU A 120 0.01 45.43 36.42
C GLU A 120 0.32 46.69 37.22
N GLU A 121 0.36 47.86 36.56
CA GLU A 121 0.61 49.15 37.22
C GLU A 121 -0.49 49.45 38.27
N SER A 122 -1.76 49.19 37.94
CA SER A 122 -2.87 49.35 38.89
C SER A 122 -2.77 48.44 40.11
N LEU A 123 -2.31 47.20 39.94
CA LEU A 123 -2.14 46.27 41.05
C LEU A 123 -1.04 46.75 42.00
N ILE A 124 0.10 47.17 41.47
CA ILE A 124 1.21 47.74 42.25
C ILE A 124 0.74 48.97 43.04
N GLN A 125 -0.03 49.87 42.39
CA GLN A 125 -0.57 51.05 43.05
C GLN A 125 -1.56 50.67 44.18
N SER A 126 -2.38 49.64 43.98
CA SER A 126 -3.31 49.19 45.01
C SER A 126 -2.57 48.56 46.20
N ASP A 127 -1.56 47.73 45.95
CA ASP A 127 -0.75 47.10 46.99
C ASP A 127 -0.03 48.13 47.87
N THR A 128 0.56 49.16 47.24
CA THR A 128 1.23 50.24 47.97
C THR A 128 0.25 51.06 48.82
N ALA A 129 -0.96 51.32 48.31
CA ALA A 129 -2.01 52.01 49.07
C ALA A 129 -2.47 51.18 50.28
N TYR A 130 -2.64 49.86 50.13
CA TYR A 130 -2.98 48.97 51.24
C TYR A 130 -1.86 48.91 52.28
N ALA A 131 -0.60 48.83 51.85
CA ALA A 131 0.55 48.85 52.76
C ALA A 131 0.61 50.16 53.57
N ALA A 132 0.35 51.30 52.94
CA ALA A 132 0.29 52.59 53.61
C ALA A 132 -0.84 52.66 54.66
N GLN A 133 -2.04 52.15 54.33
CA GLN A 133 -3.16 52.09 55.28
C GLN A 133 -2.86 51.17 56.48
N LEU A 134 -2.19 50.03 56.26
CA LEU A 134 -1.77 49.14 57.34
C LEU A 134 -0.77 49.81 58.28
N ASN A 135 0.14 50.63 57.76
CA ASN A 135 1.10 51.38 58.59
C ASN A 135 0.40 52.46 59.43
N ILE A 136 -0.58 53.17 58.86
CA ILE A 136 -1.36 54.19 59.59
C ILE A 136 -2.19 53.55 60.71
N LYS A 137 -2.75 52.35 60.51
CA LYS A 137 -3.55 51.67 61.54
C LYS A 137 -2.72 51.07 62.67
N LYS A 138 -1.42 50.89 62.47
CA LYS A 138 -0.48 50.32 63.46
C LYS A 138 0.26 51.38 64.29
N ALA A 139 0.23 52.65 63.88
CA ALA A 139 0.78 53.79 64.61
C ALA A 139 -0.28 54.39 65.55
#